data_AF-A0AAW0ZLM3-F1
#
_entry.id   AF-A0AAW0ZLM3-F1
#
_cell.length_a   1.000
_cell.length_b   1.000
_cell.length_c   1.000
_cell.angle_alpha   90.00
_cell.angle_beta   90.00
_cell.angle_gamma   90.00
#
_symmetry.space_group_name_H-M   'P 1'
#
loop_
_entity.id
_entity.type
_entity.pdbx_description
1 polymer ?
#
loop_
_entity_poly.entity_id
_entity_poly.type
_entity_poly.pdbx_seq_one_letter_code
_entity_poly.pdbx_strand_id
1 'polypeptide(L)'
;MDVMMEEKDEYALEAEARMKAPLEWYSSAKCKILDLREPQYDEALRLIKRHFFREEAMCKASSLLEDEASVNNYLALVRTWLKDTTSLVATSLKSDRVIGVAVARINSSPEKTDTYHRVQIIEGSTLREIMHLLNTLLKRTNAHETFGHQEYLCIYVLCVHPSYREKGVETALLNACVQLTVALRLPAIGGLFTCGASQATAQDTSFSLLSEIRYSQWVINERIVFDDPGRGNYSAAFMGKLIPPEERSDQDETSSVDSASKQESSIVWK
;
A
#
# COMPACT_ATOMS: atom_id res chain seq x y z
N MET A 1 -37.88 26.47 16.75
CA MET A 1 -36.74 26.91 15.91
C MET A 1 -35.48 26.12 16.27
N ASP A 2 -35.30 25.76 17.54
CA ASP A 2 -34.17 24.92 18.02
C ASP A 2 -34.17 23.47 17.49
N VAL A 3 -35.34 22.81 17.39
CA VAL A 3 -35.43 21.41 16.92
C VAL A 3 -34.91 21.22 15.48
N MET A 4 -35.12 22.20 14.59
CA MET A 4 -34.63 22.13 13.20
C MET A 4 -33.15 22.50 13.04
N MET A 5 -32.52 23.10 14.06
CA MET A 5 -31.06 23.28 14.10
C MET A 5 -30.39 21.99 14.59
N GLU A 6 -30.95 21.34 15.61
CA GLU A 6 -30.43 20.06 16.14
C GLU A 6 -30.46 18.94 15.07
N GLU A 7 -31.55 18.80 14.30
CA GLU A 7 -31.64 17.81 13.22
C GLU A 7 -30.66 18.07 12.06
N LYS A 8 -30.34 19.34 11.77
CA LYS A 8 -29.36 19.70 10.73
C LYS A 8 -27.93 19.41 11.15
N ASP A 9 -27.62 19.62 12.43
CA ASP A 9 -26.31 19.33 12.99
C ASP A 9 -26.10 17.81 13.11
N GLU A 10 -27.13 17.04 13.46
CA GLU A 10 -27.08 15.57 13.47
C GLU A 10 -26.83 14.98 12.07
N TYR A 11 -27.55 15.46 11.05
CA TYR A 11 -27.34 15.01 9.67
C TYR A 11 -25.94 15.37 9.14
N ALA A 12 -25.41 16.55 9.51
CA ALA A 12 -24.05 16.95 9.13
C ALA A 12 -22.99 16.07 9.82
N LEU A 13 -23.18 15.74 11.10
CA LEU A 13 -22.31 14.83 11.85
C LEU A 13 -22.34 13.40 11.28
N GLU A 14 -23.51 12.89 10.91
CA GLU A 14 -23.63 11.58 10.27
C GLU A 14 -22.98 11.56 8.88
N ALA A 15 -23.17 12.61 8.07
CA ALA A 15 -22.52 12.73 6.77
C ALA A 15 -20.99 12.80 6.89
N GLU A 16 -20.48 13.55 7.86
CA GLU A 16 -19.06 13.64 8.16
C GLU A 16 -18.50 12.30 8.66
N ALA A 17 -19.24 11.59 9.51
CA ALA A 17 -18.87 10.25 9.97
C ALA A 17 -18.82 9.23 8.83
N ARG A 18 -19.76 9.30 7.87
CA ARG A 18 -19.76 8.45 6.67
C ARG A 18 -18.59 8.76 5.73
N MET A 19 -18.24 10.03 5.55
CA MET A 19 -17.06 10.42 4.77
C MET A 19 -15.74 9.97 5.42
N LYS A 20 -15.70 9.92 6.75
CA LYS A 20 -14.50 9.51 7.52
C LYS A 20 -14.42 8.01 7.77
N ALA A 21 -15.48 7.26 7.50
CA ALA A 21 -15.51 5.82 7.71
C ALA A 21 -14.46 5.13 6.81
N PRO A 22 -13.70 4.15 7.34
CA PRO A 22 -12.78 3.37 6.52
C PRO A 22 -13.56 2.61 5.45
N LEU A 23 -13.10 2.70 4.19
CA LEU A 23 -13.65 1.88 3.12
C LEU A 23 -13.35 0.41 3.37
N GLU A 24 -14.32 -0.45 3.09
CA GLU A 24 -14.16 -1.90 3.05
C GLU A 24 -13.89 -2.33 1.61
N TRP A 25 -12.69 -2.84 1.36
CA TRP A 25 -12.23 -3.28 0.03
C TRP A 25 -12.53 -4.74 -0.23
N TYR A 26 -12.61 -5.54 0.83
CA TYR A 26 -12.85 -6.98 0.73
C TYR A 26 -13.39 -7.51 2.04
N SER A 27 -14.22 -8.55 1.94
CA SER A 27 -14.74 -9.27 3.09
C SER A 27 -14.90 -10.75 2.76
N SER A 28 -14.62 -11.57 3.76
CA SER A 28 -14.71 -13.03 3.67
C SER A 28 -15.11 -13.58 5.04
N ALA A 29 -15.41 -14.88 5.13
CA ALA A 29 -15.71 -15.52 6.42
C ALA A 29 -14.57 -15.44 7.46
N LYS A 30 -13.34 -15.07 7.07
CA LYS A 30 -12.16 -15.03 7.95
C LYS A 30 -11.74 -13.61 8.33
N CYS A 31 -11.82 -12.68 7.39
CA CYS A 31 -11.27 -11.34 7.54
C CYS A 31 -11.95 -10.31 6.65
N LYS A 32 -11.77 -9.05 7.02
CA LYS A 32 -12.09 -7.87 6.22
C LYS A 32 -10.81 -7.13 5.87
N ILE A 33 -10.75 -6.52 4.70
CA ILE A 33 -9.70 -5.58 4.31
C ILE A 33 -10.28 -4.18 4.32
N LEU A 34 -9.67 -3.30 5.10
CA LEU A 34 -10.12 -1.93 5.34
C LEU A 34 -9.00 -0.95 5.05
N ASP A 35 -9.36 0.32 4.83
CA ASP A 35 -8.39 1.40 5.00
C ASP A 35 -7.74 1.33 6.38
N LEU A 36 -6.42 1.46 6.43
CA LEU A 36 -5.70 1.55 7.69
C LEU A 36 -5.84 2.97 8.25
N ARG A 37 -6.36 3.08 9.48
CA ARG A 37 -6.56 4.38 10.17
C ARG A 37 -5.65 4.55 11.38
N GLU A 38 -5.50 5.80 11.83
CA GLU A 38 -4.60 6.17 12.94
C GLU A 38 -4.76 5.29 14.21
N PRO A 39 -5.98 4.96 14.67
CA PRO A 39 -6.16 4.08 15.83
C PRO A 39 -5.52 2.68 15.67
N GLN A 40 -5.29 2.23 14.44
CA GLN A 40 -4.72 0.93 14.12
C GLN A 40 -3.19 0.98 13.93
N TYR A 41 -2.56 2.16 13.90
CA TYR A 41 -1.12 2.31 13.61
C TYR A 41 -0.28 1.49 14.59
N ASP A 42 -0.57 1.59 15.88
CA ASP A 42 0.18 0.89 16.92
C ASP A 42 0.01 -0.63 16.85
N GLU A 43 -1.14 -1.11 16.38
CA GLU A 43 -1.36 -2.54 16.18
C GLU A 43 -0.65 -3.06 14.93
N ALA A 44 -0.72 -2.33 13.82
CA ALA A 44 0.02 -2.64 12.59
C ALA A 44 1.54 -2.66 12.83
N LEU A 45 2.08 -1.67 13.52
CA LEU A 45 3.51 -1.60 13.87
C LEU A 45 3.93 -2.75 14.78
N ARG A 46 3.07 -3.16 15.73
CA ARG A 46 3.32 -4.36 16.55
C ARG A 46 3.33 -5.63 15.72
N LEU A 47 2.43 -5.77 14.76
CA LEU A 47 2.41 -6.92 13.84
C LEU A 47 3.72 -6.99 13.04
N ILE A 48 4.15 -5.86 12.48
CA ILE A 48 5.41 -5.74 11.72
C ILE A 48 6.61 -6.09 12.60
N LYS A 49 6.74 -5.47 13.78
CA LYS A 49 7.84 -5.75 14.71
C LYS A 49 7.91 -7.22 15.10
N ARG A 50 6.75 -7.84 15.38
CA ARG A 50 6.70 -9.23 15.90
C ARG A 50 6.88 -10.30 14.83
N HIS A 51 6.38 -10.06 13.62
CA HIS A 51 6.29 -11.08 12.58
C HIS A 51 7.08 -10.74 11.33
N PHE A 52 6.96 -9.52 10.79
CA PHE A 52 7.69 -9.14 9.59
C PHE A 52 9.20 -9.13 9.84
N PHE A 53 9.69 -8.40 10.85
CA PHE A 53 11.14 -8.33 11.13
C PHE A 53 11.78 -9.67 11.51
N ARG A 54 10.98 -10.64 11.97
CA ARG A 54 11.48 -11.94 12.39
C ARG A 54 11.63 -12.92 11.23
N GLU A 55 10.92 -12.68 10.14
CA GLU A 55 10.73 -13.68 9.08
C GLU A 55 11.01 -13.16 7.67
N GLU A 56 10.99 -11.84 7.47
CA GLU A 56 11.41 -11.21 6.22
C GLU A 56 12.90 -11.51 5.96
N ALA A 57 13.20 -11.83 4.69
CA ALA A 57 14.48 -12.40 4.28
C ALA A 57 15.68 -11.53 4.67
N MET A 58 15.63 -10.22 4.36
CA MET A 58 16.73 -9.31 4.67
C MET A 58 16.82 -9.05 6.17
N CYS A 59 15.71 -8.79 6.85
CA CYS A 59 15.66 -8.55 8.29
C CYS A 59 16.25 -9.72 9.08
N LYS A 60 15.95 -10.96 8.66
CA LYS A 60 16.49 -12.17 9.27
C LYS A 60 17.97 -12.33 8.97
N ALA A 61 18.39 -12.22 7.70
CA ALA A 61 19.78 -12.40 7.30
C ALA A 61 20.73 -11.39 7.95
N SER A 62 20.25 -10.17 8.20
CA SER A 62 21.04 -9.10 8.78
C SER A 62 20.90 -8.98 10.30
N SER A 63 20.25 -9.94 10.97
CA SER A 63 19.94 -9.90 12.41
C SER A 63 19.31 -8.58 12.86
N LEU A 64 18.36 -8.03 12.10
CA LEU A 64 17.74 -6.71 12.36
C LEU A 64 17.29 -6.53 13.81
N LEU A 65 16.70 -7.57 14.41
CA LEU A 65 16.17 -7.52 15.78
C LEU A 65 17.24 -7.34 16.86
N GLU A 66 18.52 -7.54 16.54
CA GLU A 66 19.65 -7.32 17.46
C GLU A 66 20.16 -5.87 17.43
N ASP A 67 19.81 -5.09 16.40
CA ASP A 67 20.12 -3.65 16.29
C ASP A 67 18.88 -2.82 16.66
N GLU A 68 18.76 -2.46 17.94
CA GLU A 68 17.63 -1.70 18.47
C GLU A 68 17.45 -0.33 17.78
N ALA A 69 18.55 0.34 17.40
CA ALA A 69 18.48 1.61 16.69
C ALA A 69 17.84 1.41 15.30
N SER A 70 18.25 0.37 14.57
CA SER A 70 17.64 -0.01 13.30
C SER A 70 16.17 -0.39 13.44
N VAL A 71 15.79 -1.18 14.45
CA VAL A 71 14.38 -1.55 14.69
C VAL A 71 13.51 -0.33 14.94
N ASN A 72 13.97 0.58 15.81
CA ASN A 72 13.21 1.77 16.18
C ASN A 72 13.09 2.75 15.01
N ASN A 73 14.18 2.96 14.26
CA ASN A 73 14.18 3.82 13.07
C ASN A 73 13.30 3.24 11.95
N TYR A 74 13.29 1.92 11.75
CA TYR A 74 12.42 1.28 10.75
C TYR A 74 10.94 1.42 11.13
N LEU A 75 10.57 1.22 12.39
CA LEU A 75 9.20 1.44 12.84
C LEU A 75 8.77 2.91 12.76
N ALA A 76 9.67 3.86 13.03
CA ALA A 76 9.41 5.28 12.86
C ALA A 76 9.19 5.65 11.38
N LEU A 77 9.98 5.06 10.48
CA LEU A 77 9.83 5.20 9.04
C LEU A 77 8.48 4.65 8.56
N VAL A 78 8.14 3.41 8.96
CA VAL A 78 6.85 2.81 8.63
C VAL A 78 5.70 3.65 9.19
N ARG A 79 5.79 4.13 10.44
CA ARG A 79 4.78 5.03 11.00
C ARG A 79 4.59 6.29 10.17
N THR A 80 5.68 6.83 9.62
CA THR A 80 5.62 8.00 8.74
C THR A 80 4.84 7.65 7.46
N TRP A 81 5.07 6.48 6.88
CA TRP A 81 4.36 6.02 5.69
C TRP A 81 2.88 5.72 5.93
N LEU A 82 2.51 5.22 7.11
CA LEU A 82 1.11 4.98 7.47
C LEU A 82 0.27 6.26 7.43
N LYS A 83 0.87 7.43 7.66
CA LYS A 83 0.20 8.73 7.63
C LYS A 83 -0.22 9.17 6.23
N ASP A 84 0.27 8.53 5.19
CA ASP A 84 -0.11 8.85 3.80
C ASP A 84 -1.51 8.34 3.45
N THR A 85 -2.19 7.62 4.36
CA THR A 85 -3.58 7.13 4.22
C THR A 85 -3.85 6.16 3.06
N THR A 86 -2.78 5.70 2.40
CA THR A 86 -2.81 4.75 1.27
C THR A 86 -2.49 3.31 1.66
N SER A 87 -2.41 3.04 2.98
CA SER A 87 -2.14 1.71 3.51
C SER A 87 -3.43 0.98 3.87
N LEU A 88 -3.41 -0.35 3.77
CA LEU A 88 -4.56 -1.22 4.04
C LEU A 88 -4.27 -2.17 5.20
N VAL A 89 -5.32 -2.59 5.89
CA VAL A 89 -5.24 -3.52 7.03
C VAL A 89 -6.22 -4.67 6.85
N ALA A 90 -5.79 -5.87 7.24
CA ALA A 90 -6.67 -7.03 7.37
C ALA A 90 -7.07 -7.20 8.84
N THR A 91 -8.36 -7.21 9.14
CA THR A 91 -8.88 -7.47 10.48
C THR A 91 -9.57 -8.83 10.56
N SER A 92 -9.36 -9.55 11.65
CA SER A 92 -10.01 -10.83 11.93
C SER A 92 -11.49 -10.62 12.25
N LEU A 93 -12.40 -11.30 11.54
CA LEU A 93 -13.83 -11.24 11.87
C LEU A 93 -14.17 -11.80 13.25
N LYS A 94 -13.31 -12.65 13.82
CA LYS A 94 -13.56 -13.30 15.12
C LYS A 94 -13.16 -12.42 16.30
N SER A 95 -12.12 -11.60 16.12
CA SER A 95 -11.46 -10.92 17.24
C SER A 95 -11.28 -9.43 17.01
N ASP A 96 -11.62 -8.94 15.83
CA ASP A 96 -11.41 -7.55 15.38
C ASP A 96 -9.96 -7.05 15.51
N ARG A 97 -9.01 -7.99 15.57
CA ARG A 97 -7.58 -7.72 15.68
C ARG A 97 -6.98 -7.57 14.29
N VAL A 98 -5.95 -6.73 14.18
CA VAL A 98 -5.13 -6.62 12.97
C VAL A 98 -4.34 -7.92 12.79
N ILE A 99 -4.58 -8.60 11.68
CA ILE A 99 -3.94 -9.86 11.30
C ILE A 99 -3.10 -9.74 10.04
N GLY A 100 -3.16 -8.61 9.34
CA GLY A 100 -2.34 -8.31 8.18
C GLY A 100 -2.29 -6.83 7.88
N VAL A 101 -1.23 -6.39 7.19
CA VAL A 101 -1.04 -5.00 6.77
C VAL A 101 -0.32 -4.94 5.44
N ALA A 102 -0.76 -4.03 4.57
CA ALA A 102 -0.04 -3.58 3.39
C ALA A 102 0.28 -2.08 3.57
N VAL A 103 1.56 -1.75 3.77
CA VAL A 103 2.04 -0.37 3.88
C VAL A 103 2.40 0.11 2.48
N ALA A 104 1.60 1.03 1.95
CA ALA A 104 1.76 1.55 0.61
C ALA A 104 1.71 3.07 0.59
N ARG A 105 2.36 3.66 -0.42
CA ARG A 105 2.46 5.12 -0.64
C ARG A 105 2.33 5.42 -2.12
N ILE A 106 1.80 6.58 -2.46
CA ILE A 106 1.89 7.11 -3.83
C ILE A 106 3.33 7.57 -4.05
N ASN A 107 3.96 7.03 -5.09
CA ASN A 107 5.27 7.46 -5.54
C ASN A 107 5.09 8.37 -6.75
N SER A 108 5.49 9.63 -6.62
CA SER A 108 5.42 10.64 -7.67
C SER A 108 6.83 10.97 -8.16
N SER A 109 6.96 11.24 -9.46
CA SER A 109 8.23 11.56 -10.09
C SER A 109 8.95 12.74 -9.41
N PRO A 110 10.29 12.78 -9.44
CA PRO A 110 11.08 13.86 -8.84
C PRO A 110 10.68 15.26 -9.32
N GLU A 111 10.26 15.40 -10.58
CA GLU A 111 9.85 16.68 -11.18
C GLU A 111 8.59 17.29 -10.54
N LYS A 112 7.75 16.48 -9.90
CA LYS A 112 6.56 16.91 -9.16
C LYS A 112 6.79 17.04 -7.65
N THR A 113 7.92 16.54 -7.15
CA THR A 113 8.26 16.63 -5.75
C THR A 113 9.24 17.78 -5.56
N ASP A 114 8.73 18.94 -5.17
CA ASP A 114 9.50 20.13 -4.72
C ASP A 114 10.28 19.88 -3.42
N THR A 115 10.35 18.61 -3.01
CA THR A 115 11.08 18.12 -1.85
C THR A 115 12.28 17.38 -2.38
N TYR A 116 13.44 18.07 -2.30
CA TYR A 116 14.68 17.46 -1.83
C TYR A 116 14.40 16.08 -1.25
N HIS A 117 15.05 15.05 -1.78
CA HIS A 117 15.36 13.85 -1.02
C HIS A 117 15.78 14.33 0.37
N ARG A 118 14.84 14.38 1.33
CA ARG A 118 15.19 14.55 2.73
C ARG A 118 16.01 13.30 2.94
N VAL A 119 17.33 13.47 2.96
CA VAL A 119 18.28 12.44 3.34
C VAL A 119 17.79 12.06 4.73
N GLN A 120 16.95 11.03 4.77
CA GLN A 120 16.37 10.60 6.00
C GLN A 120 17.54 10.02 6.73
N ILE A 121 17.91 10.65 7.84
CA ILE A 121 19.03 10.19 8.63
C ILE A 121 18.59 8.84 9.20
N ILE A 122 19.04 7.77 8.54
CA ILE A 122 18.78 6.39 8.93
C ILE A 122 19.79 6.05 10.02
N GLU A 123 19.27 5.94 11.23
CA GLU A 123 19.98 5.42 12.38
C GLU A 123 19.97 3.89 12.36
N GLY A 124 21.02 3.30 12.91
CA GLY A 124 21.26 1.85 12.85
C GLY A 124 21.99 1.42 11.58
N SER A 125 22.98 0.54 11.72
CA SER A 125 23.77 0.04 10.58
C SER A 125 22.96 -0.93 9.74
N THR A 126 22.21 -1.82 10.40
CA THR A 126 21.48 -2.87 9.73
C THR A 126 20.36 -2.34 8.84
N LEU A 127 19.58 -1.35 9.32
CA LEU A 127 18.56 -0.72 8.51
C LEU A 127 19.16 0.04 7.33
N ARG A 128 20.34 0.65 7.50
CA ARG A 128 21.04 1.35 6.41
C ARG A 128 21.39 0.39 5.28
N GLU A 129 21.84 -0.82 5.59
CA GLU A 129 22.14 -1.86 4.60
C GLU A 129 20.89 -2.35 3.86
N ILE A 130 19.80 -2.62 4.61
CA ILE A 130 18.49 -2.97 4.03
C ILE A 130 18.02 -1.87 3.07
N MET A 131 18.02 -0.61 3.54
CA MET A 131 17.58 0.53 2.74
C MET A 131 18.53 0.80 1.57
N HIS A 132 19.82 0.49 1.69
CA HIS A 132 20.77 0.65 0.58
C HIS A 132 20.39 -0.27 -0.58
N LEU A 133 20.08 -1.55 -0.31
CA LEU A 133 19.62 -2.48 -1.34
C LEU A 133 18.28 -2.03 -1.92
N LEU A 134 17.28 -1.75 -1.06
CA LEU A 134 15.94 -1.37 -1.52
C LEU A 134 15.96 -0.09 -2.37
N ASN A 135 16.71 0.94 -1.96
CA ASN A 135 16.87 2.16 -2.75
C ASN A 135 17.59 1.91 -4.08
N THR A 136 18.58 1.01 -4.09
CA THR A 136 19.28 0.63 -5.32
C THR A 136 18.34 -0.10 -6.28
N LEU A 137 17.51 -1.01 -5.76
CA LEU A 137 16.48 -1.71 -6.51
C LEU A 137 15.45 -0.74 -7.11
N LEU A 138 14.92 0.19 -6.31
CA LEU A 138 13.98 1.23 -6.78
C LEU A 138 14.59 2.08 -7.90
N LYS A 139 15.83 2.57 -7.70
CA LYS A 139 16.55 3.35 -8.71
C LYS A 139 16.77 2.57 -9.99
N ARG A 140 17.21 1.31 -9.89
CA ARG A 140 17.44 0.44 -11.06
C ARG A 140 16.16 0.13 -11.81
N THR A 141 15.05 -0.03 -11.10
CA THR A 141 13.74 -0.29 -11.71
C THR A 141 13.28 0.88 -12.56
N ASN A 142 13.58 2.11 -12.11
CA ASN A 142 13.10 3.34 -12.74
C ASN A 142 11.61 3.26 -13.10
N ALA A 143 10.78 2.98 -12.08
CA ALA A 143 9.39 2.60 -12.28
C ALA A 143 8.58 3.63 -13.07
N HIS A 144 8.89 4.92 -12.98
CA HIS A 144 8.23 5.96 -13.76
C HIS A 144 8.43 5.79 -15.26
N GLU A 145 9.67 5.56 -15.70
CA GLU A 145 9.98 5.27 -17.10
C GLU A 145 9.43 3.89 -17.50
N THR A 146 9.60 2.87 -16.66
CA THR A 146 9.13 1.51 -16.93
C THR A 146 7.61 1.44 -17.10
N PHE A 147 6.84 2.21 -16.33
CA PHE A 147 5.39 2.31 -16.48
C PHE A 147 4.96 3.36 -17.51
N GLY A 148 5.84 4.28 -17.92
CA GLY A 148 5.48 5.43 -18.74
C GLY A 148 4.58 6.45 -18.03
N HIS A 149 4.64 6.50 -16.69
CA HIS A 149 3.73 7.29 -15.86
C HIS A 149 4.45 7.97 -14.68
N GLN A 150 4.01 9.19 -14.37
CA GLN A 150 4.64 10.00 -13.32
C GLN A 150 4.26 9.59 -11.90
N GLU A 151 3.20 8.81 -11.72
CA GLU A 151 2.67 8.43 -10.41
C GLU A 151 2.25 6.97 -10.42
N TYR A 152 2.49 6.26 -9.32
CA TYR A 152 2.02 4.89 -9.11
C TYR A 152 1.89 4.60 -7.61
N LEU A 153 1.06 3.62 -7.25
CA LEU A 153 1.00 3.13 -5.86
C LEU A 153 2.15 2.15 -5.63
N CYS A 154 2.93 2.33 -4.56
CA CYS A 154 4.05 1.45 -4.22
C CYS A 154 3.86 0.80 -2.85
N ILE A 155 3.87 -0.54 -2.80
CA ILE A 155 3.83 -1.33 -1.56
C ILE A 155 5.27 -1.53 -1.03
N TYR A 156 5.51 -1.13 0.22
CA TYR A 156 6.82 -1.22 0.89
C TYR A 156 6.88 -2.35 1.93
N VAL A 157 5.77 -2.63 2.61
CA VAL A 157 5.68 -3.71 3.60
C VAL A 157 4.39 -4.48 3.37
N LEU A 158 4.51 -5.80 3.26
CA LEU A 158 3.38 -6.71 3.25
C LEU A 158 3.60 -7.75 4.35
N CYS A 159 2.73 -7.77 5.35
CA CYS A 159 2.88 -8.63 6.50
C CYS A 159 1.55 -9.27 6.86
N VAL A 160 1.55 -10.59 7.01
CA VAL A 160 0.41 -11.37 7.52
C VAL A 160 0.85 -12.17 8.74
N HIS A 161 0.01 -12.14 9.78
CA HIS A 161 0.22 -12.91 10.99
C HIS A 161 0.40 -14.41 10.64
N PRO A 162 1.40 -15.13 11.18
CA PRO A 162 1.72 -16.50 10.79
C PRO A 162 0.52 -17.46 10.81
N SER A 163 -0.34 -17.39 11.84
CA SER A 163 -1.56 -18.22 11.94
C SER A 163 -2.61 -17.96 10.86
N TYR A 164 -2.44 -16.93 10.02
CA TYR A 164 -3.33 -16.56 8.91
C TYR A 164 -2.69 -16.71 7.53
N ARG A 165 -1.45 -17.19 7.45
CA ARG A 165 -0.81 -17.53 6.17
C ARG A 165 -1.49 -18.71 5.51
N GLU A 166 -1.34 -18.80 4.19
CA GLU A 166 -1.96 -19.84 3.35
C GLU A 166 -3.50 -19.86 3.42
N LYS A 167 -4.12 -18.84 4.04
CA LYS A 167 -5.57 -18.65 4.11
C LYS A 167 -6.09 -17.59 3.14
N GLY A 168 -5.24 -17.15 2.20
CA GLY A 168 -5.56 -16.16 1.17
C GLY A 168 -5.55 -14.70 1.65
N VAL A 169 -5.10 -14.41 2.88
CA VAL A 169 -5.11 -13.03 3.42
C VAL A 169 -4.13 -12.12 2.68
N GLU A 170 -2.94 -12.62 2.33
CA GLU A 170 -1.94 -11.85 1.59
C GLU A 170 -2.42 -11.51 0.17
N THR A 171 -2.97 -12.50 -0.54
CA THR A 171 -3.62 -12.32 -1.84
C THR A 171 -4.76 -11.30 -1.76
N ALA A 172 -5.61 -11.38 -0.73
CA ALA A 172 -6.70 -10.44 -0.52
C ALA A 172 -6.20 -9.01 -0.28
N LEU A 173 -5.12 -8.83 0.50
CA LEU A 173 -4.47 -7.53 0.69
C LEU A 173 -3.92 -6.98 -0.63
N LEU A 174 -3.21 -7.79 -1.42
CA LEU A 174 -2.68 -7.36 -2.72
C LEU A 174 -3.78 -6.96 -3.70
N ASN A 175 -4.83 -7.77 -3.80
CA ASN A 175 -5.97 -7.45 -4.66
C ASN A 175 -6.69 -6.18 -4.20
N ALA A 176 -6.83 -5.97 -2.90
CA ALA A 176 -7.38 -4.73 -2.35
C ALA A 176 -6.48 -3.51 -2.66
N CYS A 177 -5.14 -3.66 -2.64
CA CYS A 177 -4.24 -2.58 -3.09
C CYS A 177 -4.41 -2.26 -4.58
N VAL A 178 -4.67 -3.26 -5.43
CA VAL A 178 -5.00 -3.03 -6.85
C VAL A 178 -6.31 -2.23 -6.97
N GLN A 179 -7.35 -2.61 -6.24
CA GLN A 179 -8.62 -1.87 -6.21
C GLN A 179 -8.46 -0.44 -5.69
N LEU A 180 -7.66 -0.25 -4.64
CA LEU A 180 -7.31 1.08 -4.14
C LEU A 180 -6.60 1.91 -5.22
N THR A 181 -5.70 1.30 -5.99
CA THR A 181 -5.00 1.97 -7.10
C THR A 181 -5.99 2.45 -8.17
N VAL A 182 -6.95 1.61 -8.52
CA VAL A 182 -8.05 1.94 -9.43
C VAL A 182 -8.89 3.10 -8.88
N ALA A 183 -9.31 3.02 -7.62
CA ALA A 183 -10.12 4.04 -6.96
C ALA A 183 -9.39 5.40 -6.85
N LEU A 184 -8.07 5.38 -6.66
CA LEU A 184 -7.21 6.56 -6.68
C LEU A 184 -6.91 7.07 -8.10
N ARG A 185 -7.45 6.41 -9.14
CA ARG A 185 -7.20 6.71 -10.57
C ARG A 185 -5.71 6.67 -10.93
N LEU A 186 -4.93 5.88 -10.19
CA LEU A 186 -3.50 5.73 -10.44
C LEU A 186 -3.24 4.74 -11.57
N PRO A 187 -2.21 4.99 -12.39
CA PRO A 187 -2.05 4.22 -13.61
C PRO A 187 -1.34 2.87 -13.42
N ALA A 188 -0.63 2.71 -12.32
CA ALA A 188 0.15 1.53 -12.04
C ALA A 188 0.23 1.29 -10.54
N ILE A 189 0.52 0.04 -10.20
CA ILE A 189 0.90 -0.39 -8.87
C ILE A 189 2.21 -1.18 -8.95
N GLY A 190 3.09 -0.96 -7.99
CA GLY A 190 4.32 -1.70 -7.81
C GLY A 190 4.54 -2.06 -6.35
N GLY A 191 5.57 -2.86 -6.09
CA GLY A 191 5.95 -3.20 -4.73
C GLY A 191 7.32 -3.86 -4.62
N LEU A 192 7.87 -3.79 -3.42
CA LEU A 192 9.11 -4.47 -3.03
C LEU A 192 8.77 -5.82 -2.42
N PHE A 193 9.17 -6.90 -3.09
CA PHE A 193 8.93 -8.28 -2.70
C PHE A 193 10.26 -8.99 -2.47
N THR A 194 10.56 -9.28 -1.21
CA THR A 194 11.93 -9.64 -0.77
C THR A 194 12.06 -11.09 -0.34
N CYS A 195 10.95 -11.83 -0.27
CA CYS A 195 10.96 -13.27 -0.08
C CYS A 195 10.28 -13.98 -1.24
N GLY A 196 10.73 -15.20 -1.55
CA GLY A 196 10.22 -15.97 -2.70
C GLY A 196 8.72 -16.26 -2.62
N ALA A 197 8.19 -16.46 -1.41
CA ALA A 197 6.76 -16.64 -1.19
C ALA A 197 5.96 -15.38 -1.60
N SER A 198 6.39 -14.18 -1.18
CA SER A 198 5.70 -12.94 -1.54
C SER A 198 5.80 -12.62 -3.04
N GLN A 199 6.92 -12.97 -3.68
CA GLN A 199 7.09 -12.85 -5.13
C GLN A 199 6.14 -13.79 -5.88
N ALA A 200 5.98 -15.04 -5.42
CA ALA A 200 5.02 -15.98 -5.98
C ALA A 200 3.58 -15.47 -5.82
N THR A 201 3.19 -15.00 -4.62
CA THR A 201 1.87 -14.41 -4.41
C THR A 201 1.61 -13.21 -5.34
N ALA A 202 2.61 -12.33 -5.52
CA ALA A 202 2.49 -11.19 -6.43
C ALA A 202 2.32 -11.62 -7.90
N GLN A 203 3.07 -12.65 -8.32
CA GLN A 203 2.92 -13.22 -9.65
C GLN A 203 1.51 -13.81 -9.87
N ASP A 204 0.98 -14.52 -8.87
CA ASP A 204 -0.38 -15.09 -8.90
C ASP A 204 -1.46 -13.99 -8.96
N THR A 205 -1.17 -12.78 -8.46
CA THR A 205 -2.04 -11.59 -8.59
C THR A 205 -1.73 -10.74 -9.81
N SER A 206 -1.05 -11.32 -10.81
CA SER A 206 -0.72 -10.71 -12.11
C SER A 206 0.30 -9.55 -12.05
N PHE A 207 1.12 -9.46 -11.00
CA PHE A 207 2.28 -8.58 -11.01
C PHE A 207 3.38 -9.22 -11.86
N SER A 208 4.04 -8.40 -12.68
CA SER A 208 5.19 -8.80 -13.47
C SER A 208 6.48 -8.38 -12.76
N LEU A 209 7.52 -9.20 -12.87
CA LEU A 209 8.86 -8.85 -12.41
C LEU A 209 9.43 -7.73 -13.30
N LEU A 210 9.81 -6.60 -12.70
CA LEU A 210 10.40 -5.46 -13.43
C LEU A 210 11.90 -5.33 -13.18
N SER A 211 12.35 -5.63 -11.96
CA SER A 211 13.76 -5.58 -11.59
C SER A 211 14.04 -6.53 -10.43
N GLU A 212 15.25 -7.06 -10.37
CA GLU A 212 15.71 -7.91 -9.27
C GLU A 212 17.18 -7.68 -8.92
N ILE A 213 17.52 -7.88 -7.65
CA ILE A 213 18.89 -7.96 -7.14
C ILE A 213 19.01 -9.26 -6.35
N ARG A 214 19.90 -10.15 -6.80
CA ARG A 214 20.20 -11.40 -6.08
C ARG A 214 21.00 -11.09 -4.82
N TYR A 215 20.61 -11.70 -3.70
CA TYR A 215 21.30 -11.49 -2.42
C TYR A 215 22.77 -11.91 -2.49
N SER A 216 23.08 -13.01 -3.17
CA SER A 216 24.45 -13.49 -3.37
C SER A 216 25.35 -12.55 -4.19
N GLN A 217 24.76 -11.59 -4.90
CA GLN A 217 25.50 -10.59 -5.69
C GLN A 217 25.57 -9.23 -4.98
N TRP A 218 24.91 -9.09 -3.83
CA TRP A 218 24.91 -7.87 -3.04
C TRP A 218 26.07 -7.87 -2.05
N VAL A 219 27.21 -7.38 -2.52
CA VAL A 219 28.49 -7.38 -1.79
C VAL A 219 28.85 -5.97 -1.35
N ILE A 220 29.10 -5.79 -0.05
CA ILE A 220 29.63 -4.55 0.54
C ILE A 220 30.89 -4.91 1.32
N ASN A 221 32.00 -4.20 1.11
CA ASN A 221 33.28 -4.47 1.76
C ASN A 221 33.70 -5.94 1.69
N GLU A 222 33.61 -6.54 0.49
CA GLU A 222 33.96 -7.94 0.19
C GLU A 222 33.11 -9.00 0.92
N ARG A 223 31.98 -8.61 1.52
CA ARG A 223 31.05 -9.53 2.18
C ARG A 223 29.67 -9.49 1.55
N ILE A 224 29.06 -10.67 1.41
CA ILE A 224 27.64 -10.77 1.09
C ILE A 224 26.86 -10.30 2.32
N VAL A 225 26.06 -9.25 2.16
CA VAL A 225 25.36 -8.61 3.30
C VAL A 225 24.19 -9.46 3.81
N PHE A 226 23.51 -10.16 2.89
CA PHE A 226 22.37 -11.02 3.18
C PHE A 226 22.72 -12.46 2.79
N ASP A 227 23.59 -13.09 3.58
CA ASP A 227 24.20 -14.39 3.26
C ASP A 227 23.33 -15.61 3.65
N ASP A 228 22.48 -15.49 4.68
CA ASP A 228 21.43 -16.46 5.02
C ASP A 228 20.00 -15.85 5.03
N PRO A 229 19.44 -15.53 3.83
CA PRO A 229 18.06 -15.05 3.72
C PRO A 229 17.01 -16.15 3.98
N GLY A 230 17.42 -17.38 4.25
CA GLY A 230 16.55 -18.54 4.38
C GLY A 230 16.16 -19.19 3.04
N ARG A 231 15.72 -20.45 3.12
CA ARG A 231 15.40 -21.27 1.95
C ARG A 231 14.29 -20.64 1.10
N GLY A 232 14.51 -20.58 -0.21
CA GLY A 232 13.55 -20.02 -1.16
C GLY A 232 13.65 -18.50 -1.36
N ASN A 233 14.52 -17.81 -0.60
CA ASN A 233 14.71 -16.37 -0.71
C ASN A 233 16.05 -16.10 -1.42
N TYR A 234 16.00 -15.77 -2.71
CA TYR A 234 17.22 -15.62 -3.53
C TYR A 234 17.50 -14.19 -3.97
N SER A 235 16.48 -13.33 -4.01
CA SER A 235 16.57 -11.95 -4.48
C SER A 235 15.56 -11.06 -3.78
N ALA A 236 15.84 -9.76 -3.79
CA ALA A 236 14.82 -8.73 -3.66
C ALA A 236 14.33 -8.35 -5.06
N ALA A 237 13.02 -8.28 -5.24
CA ALA A 237 12.39 -7.99 -6.51
C ALA A 237 11.49 -6.75 -6.40
N PHE A 238 11.52 -5.91 -7.43
CA PHE A 238 10.45 -4.96 -7.68
C PHE A 238 9.51 -5.59 -8.71
N MET A 239 8.26 -5.75 -8.32
CA MET A 239 7.22 -6.29 -9.20
C MET A 239 6.11 -5.26 -9.33
N GLY A 240 5.44 -5.24 -10.48
CA GLY A 240 4.40 -4.25 -10.76
C GLY A 240 3.42 -4.63 -11.85
N LYS A 241 2.36 -3.87 -11.94
CA LYS A 241 1.24 -4.05 -12.87
C LYS A 241 0.70 -2.70 -13.32
N LEU A 242 0.46 -2.57 -14.62
CA LEU A 242 -0.32 -1.46 -15.19
C LEU A 242 -1.81 -1.71 -14.94
N ILE A 243 -2.53 -0.65 -14.57
CA ILE A 243 -4.00 -0.67 -14.48
C ILE A 243 -4.56 -0.35 -15.86
N PRO A 244 -5.41 -1.19 -16.47
CA PRO A 244 -6.02 -0.89 -17.76
C PRO A 244 -6.78 0.46 -17.75
N PRO A 245 -6.75 1.26 -18.83
CA PRO A 245 -7.46 2.54 -18.88
C PRO A 245 -8.97 2.43 -18.62
N GLU A 246 -9.59 1.34 -19.08
CA GLU A 246 -11.03 1.04 -18.92
C GLU A 246 -11.43 0.90 -17.44
N GLU A 247 -10.53 0.37 -16.60
CA GLU A 247 -10.79 0.26 -15.16
C GLU A 247 -10.74 1.63 -14.45
N ARG A 248 -10.21 2.68 -15.11
CA ARG A 248 -10.06 4.02 -14.52
C ARG A 248 -11.19 4.99 -14.88
N SER A 249 -12.04 4.66 -15.87
CA SER A 249 -12.90 5.64 -16.54
C SER A 249 -14.37 5.73 -16.08
N ASP A 250 -14.88 4.83 -15.25
CA ASP A 250 -16.32 4.82 -14.97
C ASP A 250 -16.67 5.46 -13.62
N GLN A 251 -17.03 6.75 -13.65
CA GLN A 251 -18.01 7.37 -12.72
C GLN A 251 -18.46 8.81 -13.06
N ASP A 252 -18.25 9.34 -14.28
CA ASP A 252 -18.63 10.74 -14.61
C ASP A 252 -19.77 10.92 -15.65
N GLU A 253 -20.49 9.87 -16.06
CA GLU A 253 -21.65 10.01 -16.98
C GLU A 253 -23.01 9.56 -16.41
N THR A 254 -23.42 10.09 -15.25
CA THR A 254 -24.86 10.19 -14.92
C THR A 254 -25.14 11.42 -14.06
N SER A 255 -24.94 12.63 -14.60
CA SER A 255 -25.58 13.84 -14.07
C SER A 255 -25.69 14.99 -15.09
N SER A 256 -26.18 14.71 -16.30
CA SER A 256 -26.79 15.76 -17.11
C SER A 256 -28.30 15.55 -17.10
N VAL A 257 -28.94 16.24 -16.16
CA VAL A 257 -30.38 16.47 -16.14
C VAL A 257 -30.73 17.25 -17.41
N ASP A 258 -31.35 16.58 -18.38
CA ASP A 258 -32.07 17.25 -19.47
C ASP A 258 -33.25 17.99 -18.85
N SER A 259 -33.07 19.30 -18.70
CA SER A 259 -34.15 20.23 -18.43
C SER A 259 -34.38 21.09 -19.66
N ALA A 260 -35.66 21.26 -19.98
CA ALA A 260 -36.27 22.18 -20.94
C ALA A 260 -36.50 21.68 -22.38
N SER A 261 -37.68 21.10 -22.61
CA SER A 261 -38.50 21.45 -23.78
C SER A 261 -39.75 22.19 -23.33
N LYS A 262 -39.72 23.53 -23.43
CA LYS A 262 -40.91 24.38 -23.36
C LYS A 262 -41.83 24.04 -24.54
N GLN A 263 -43.10 23.75 -24.24
CA GLN A 263 -44.17 23.71 -25.23
C GLN A 263 -45.09 24.89 -24.94
N GLU A 264 -44.83 26.02 -25.60
CA GLU A 264 -45.74 27.17 -25.63
C GLU A 264 -46.79 26.92 -26.73
N SER A 265 -48.02 26.75 -26.27
CA SER A 265 -49.25 26.80 -27.05
C SER A 265 -49.51 28.22 -27.56
N SER A 266 -49.57 28.39 -28.88
CA SER A 266 -50.17 29.57 -29.53
C SER A 266 -51.32 29.11 -30.41
N ILE A 267 -52.52 29.48 -29.95
CA ILE A 267 -53.78 29.41 -30.68
C ILE A 267 -53.86 30.65 -31.57
N VAL A 268 -54.16 30.48 -32.85
CA VAL A 268 -54.66 31.57 -33.71
C VAL A 268 -55.94 31.10 -34.38
N TRP A 269 -57.02 31.84 -34.14
CA TRP A 269 -58.29 31.76 -34.86
C TRP A 269 -58.35 32.82 -35.97
N LYS A 270 -58.99 32.41 -37.08
CA LYS A 270 -59.33 33.12 -38.33
C LYS A 270 -58.29 33.07 -39.45
#